data_AF-X1LRH2-F1
#
_entry.id   AF-X1LRH2-F1
#
_cell.length_a   1.000
_cell.length_b   1.000
_cell.length_c   1.000
_cell.angle_alpha   90.00
_cell.angle_beta   90.00
_cell.angle_gamma   90.00
#
_symmetry.space_group_name_H-M   'P 1'
#
loop_
_entity.id
_entity.type
_entity.pdbx_description
1 polymer ?
#
loop_
_entity_poly.entity_id
_entity_poly.type
_entity_poly.pdbx_seq_one_letter_code
_entity_poly.pdbx_strand_id
1 'polypeptide(L)' 'MSTYYLGFNTRNKPINNQLFRKAIALALDKNELKNNPYWKTYIIANQFIPPQILEHDESIDINFDLEKAKSFLFEALH' A
#
# COMPACT_ATOMS: atom_id res chain seq x y z
N MET A 1 -7.41 -2.74 18.48
CA MET A 1 -6.95 -1.81 17.43
C MET A 1 -5.92 -2.53 16.59
N SER A 2 -6.10 -2.58 15.28
CA SER A 2 -5.31 -3.42 14.39
C SER A 2 -5.21 -2.76 13.02
N THR A 3 -4.08 -2.94 12.34
CA THR A 3 -3.87 -2.54 10.94
C THR A 3 -3.89 -3.80 10.08
N TYR A 4 -4.72 -3.83 9.05
CA TYR A 4 -4.70 -4.88 8.04
C TYR A 4 -3.73 -4.51 6.92
N TYR A 5 -2.98 -5.48 6.41
CA TYR A 5 -1.99 -5.27 5.37
C TYR A 5 -1.86 -6.50 4.47
N LEU A 6 -1.37 -6.28 3.25
CA LEU A 6 -0.98 -7.36 2.34
C LEU A 6 0.51 -7.67 2.55
N GLY A 7 0.79 -8.86 3.08
CA GLY A 7 2.16 -9.35 3.22
C GLY A 7 2.70 -9.86 1.89
N PHE A 8 3.86 -9.36 1.46
CA PHE A 8 4.55 -9.84 0.28
C PHE A 8 5.56 -10.94 0.64
N ASN A 9 5.52 -12.08 -0.05
CA ASN A 9 6.56 -13.10 0.08
C ASN A 9 7.83 -12.65 -0.67
N THR A 10 8.75 -12.02 0.05
CA THR A 10 9.99 -11.46 -0.51
C THR A 10 11.06 -12.51 -0.84
N ARG A 11 10.78 -13.80 -0.67
CA ARG A 11 11.74 -14.88 -0.99
C ARG A 11 11.66 -15.34 -2.44
N ASN A 12 10.57 -15.04 -3.14
CA ASN A 12 10.32 -15.53 -4.49
C ASN A 12 10.29 -14.39 -5.51
N LYS A 13 10.81 -14.64 -6.70
CA LYS A 13 10.69 -13.71 -7.84
C LYS A 13 9.23 -13.68 -8.35
N PRO A 14 8.74 -12.53 -8.87
CA PRO A 14 9.40 -11.21 -8.91
C PRO A 14 9.21 -10.38 -7.62
N ILE A 15 8.43 -10.88 -6.65
CA ILE A 15 8.02 -10.14 -5.44
C ILE A 15 9.21 -9.78 -4.53
N ASN A 16 10.33 -10.51 -4.61
CA ASN A 16 11.57 -10.18 -3.92
C ASN A 16 12.15 -8.80 -4.33
N ASN A 17 11.89 -8.32 -5.54
CA ASN A 17 12.30 -6.99 -5.99
C ASN A 17 11.48 -5.89 -5.27
N GLN A 18 12.18 -4.91 -4.67
CA GLN A 18 11.52 -3.81 -3.95
C GLN A 18 10.72 -2.91 -4.89
N LEU A 19 11.19 -2.65 -6.11
CA LEU A 19 10.47 -1.85 -7.10
C LEU A 19 9.18 -2.54 -7.52
N PHE A 20 9.19 -3.87 -7.66
CA PHE A 20 7.97 -4.64 -7.93
C PHE A 20 6.91 -4.44 -6.85
N ARG A 21 7.30 -4.48 -5.57
CA ARG A 21 6.37 -4.25 -4.46
C ARG A 21 5.90 -2.80 -4.37
N LYS A 22 6.78 -1.83 -4.62
CA LYS A 22 6.41 -0.40 -4.70
C LYS A 22 5.42 -0.16 -5.84
N ALA A 23 5.63 -0.78 -7.00
CA ALA A 23 4.70 -0.70 -8.12
C ALA A 23 3.30 -1.20 -7.73
N ILE A 24 3.20 -2.36 -7.07
CA ILE A 24 1.91 -2.86 -6.58
C ILE A 24 1.29 -1.87 -5.59
N ALA A 25 2.05 -1.36 -4.62
CA ALA A 25 1.52 -0.45 -3.61
C ALA A 25 0.97 0.87 -4.22
N LEU A 26 1.66 1.43 -5.21
CA LEU A 26 1.23 2.65 -5.92
C LEU A 26 0.04 2.42 -6.86
N ALA A 27 -0.14 1.19 -7.35
CA ALA A 27 -1.26 0.84 -8.24
C ALA A 27 -2.59 0.61 -7.50
N LEU A 28 -2.59 0.59 -6.16
CA LEU A 28 -3.79 0.35 -5.36
C LEU A 28 -4.40 1.69 -4.92
N ASP A 29 -5.55 2.04 -5.48
CA ASP A 29 -6.35 3.16 -4.96
C ASP A 29 -7.12 2.73 -3.71
N LYS A 30 -6.55 3.05 -2.54
CA LYS A 30 -7.17 2.76 -1.25
C LYS A 30 -8.48 3.54 -1.04
N ASN A 31 -8.71 4.66 -1.74
CA ASN A 31 -9.95 5.42 -1.58
C ASN A 31 -11.18 4.68 -2.10
N GLU A 32 -11.01 3.78 -3.07
CA GLU A 32 -12.07 2.90 -3.56
C GLU A 32 -12.63 1.99 -2.45
N LEU A 33 -11.86 1.72 -1.39
CA LEU A 33 -12.36 0.97 -0.23
C LEU A 33 -13.54 1.69 0.46
N LYS A 34 -13.62 3.03 0.40
CA LYS A 34 -14.75 3.80 0.97
C LYS A 34 -16.08 3.47 0.31
N ASN A 35 -16.04 3.04 -0.95
CA ASN A 35 -17.23 2.72 -1.74
C ASN A 35 -17.80 1.34 -1.39
N ASN A 36 -17.02 0.48 -0.75
CA ASN A 36 -17.45 -0.85 -0.37
C ASN A 36 -18.19 -0.83 0.99
N PRO A 37 -19.46 -1.27 1.06
CA PRO A 37 -20.24 -1.29 2.30
C PRO A 37 -19.57 -2.05 3.46
N TYR A 38 -18.79 -3.09 3.15
CA TYR A 38 -18.07 -3.89 4.14
C TYR A 38 -16.98 -3.08 4.87
N TRP A 39 -16.37 -2.13 4.17
CA TRP A 39 -15.23 -1.36 4.69
C TRP A 39 -15.62 0.01 5.26
N LYS A 40 -16.90 0.39 5.21
CA LYS A 40 -17.38 1.72 5.67
C LYS A 40 -17.06 2.06 7.14
N THR A 41 -16.91 1.04 7.99
CA THR A 41 -16.59 1.22 9.42
C THR A 41 -15.10 1.29 9.70
N TYR A 42 -14.25 1.14 8.68
CA TYR A 42 -12.80 1.12 8.81
C TYR A 42 -12.20 2.46 8.41
N ILE A 43 -11.08 2.80 9.04
CA ILE A 43 -10.24 3.94 8.66
C ILE A 43 -9.22 3.43 7.65
N ILE A 44 -9.05 4.14 6.53
CA ILE A 44 -8.01 3.80 5.56
C ILE A 44 -6.64 4.09 6.18
N ALA A 45 -5.78 3.08 6.19
CA ALA A 45 -4.43 3.19 6.69
C ALA A 45 -3.54 4.00 5.73
N ASN A 46 -2.87 5.02 6.25
CA ASN A 46 -1.76 5.73 5.61
C ASN A 46 -0.41 5.06 5.94
N GLN A 47 -0.30 4.45 7.12
CA GLN A 47 0.87 3.73 7.59
C GLN A 47 0.52 2.48 8.42
N PHE A 48 1.53 1.77 8.92
CA PHE A 48 1.33 0.57 9.73
C PHE A 48 0.81 0.88 11.14
N ILE A 49 1.31 1.96 11.75
CA ILE A 49 0.90 2.40 13.09
C ILE A 49 -0.49 3.07 12.99
N PRO A 50 -1.52 2.57 13.70
CA PRO A 50 -2.84 3.19 13.71
C PRO A 50 -2.84 4.61 14.30
N PRO A 51 -3.77 5.49 13.92
CA PRO A 51 -3.82 6.89 14.37
C PRO A 51 -4.09 7.09 15.86
N GLN A 52 -4.54 6.06 16.59
CA GLN A 52 -4.73 6.15 18.03
C GLN A 52 -3.47 5.82 18.84
N ILE A 53 -2.36 5.48 18.19
CA ILE A 53 -1.04 5.30 18.82
C ILE A 53 -0.26 6.61 18.73
N LEU A 54 0.40 7.02 19.82
CA LEU A 54 1.10 8.31 19.95
C LEU A 54 2.15 8.53 18.85
N GLU A 55 2.85 7.47 18.45
CA GLU A 55 3.92 7.48 17.45
C GLU A 55 3.39 7.53 16.00
N HIS A 56 2.09 7.71 15.79
CA HIS A 56 1.53 7.90 14.45
C HIS A 56 2.00 9.22 13.83
N ASP A 57 2.57 9.14 12.63
CA ASP A 57 2.93 10.27 11.79
C ASP A 57 1.98 10.43 10.58
N GLU A 58 1.11 11.45 10.60
CA GLU A 58 0.13 11.69 9.52
C GLU A 58 0.77 12.02 8.17
N SER A 59 2.05 12.41 8.14
CA SER A 59 2.76 12.76 6.89
C SER A 59 3.17 11.55 6.06
N ILE A 60 3.14 10.34 6.62
CA ILE A 60 3.52 9.10 5.94
C ILE A 60 2.31 8.54 5.18
N ASP A 61 2.40 8.47 3.85
CA ASP A 61 1.46 7.71 3.03
C ASP A 61 2.10 7.21 1.72
N ILE A 62 1.52 6.15 1.16
CA ILE A 62 1.74 5.69 -0.21
C ILE A 62 0.47 6.01 -1.00
N ASN A 63 0.51 7.14 -1.70
CA ASN A 63 -0.60 7.60 -2.54
C ASN A 63 -0.69 6.82 -3.85
N PHE A 64 -1.92 6.67 -4.35
CA PHE A 64 -2.17 6.10 -5.67
C PHE A 64 -1.49 6.93 -6.76
N ASP A 65 -0.68 6.28 -7.58
CA ASP A 65 0.04 6.88 -8.70
C ASP A 65 0.29 5.79 -9.76
N LEU A 66 -0.67 5.64 -10.68
CA LEU A 66 -0.66 4.59 -11.68
C LEU A 66 0.52 4.72 -12.66
N GLU A 67 0.92 5.94 -13.00
CA GLU A 67 2.01 6.17 -13.95
C GLU A 67 3.36 5.80 -13.34
N LYS A 68 3.60 6.22 -12.09
CA LYS A 68 4.80 5.80 -11.36
C LYS A 68 4.81 4.31 -11.06
N ALA A 69 3.66 3.71 -10.79
CA ALA A 69 3.52 2.26 -10.63
C ALA A 69 3.99 1.50 -11.88
N LYS A 70 3.53 1.91 -13.07
CA LYS A 70 3.95 1.31 -14.35
C LYS A 70 5.45 1.46 -14.58
N SER A 71 6.01 2.64 -14.29
CA SER A 71 7.45 2.90 -14.40
C SER A 71 8.28 1.96 -13.51
N PHE A 72 7.92 1.83 -12.23
CA PHE A 72 8.61 0.91 -11.31
C PHE A 72 8.43 -0.56 -11.69
N LEU A 73 7.26 -0.94 -12.22
CA LEU A 73 7.01 -2.30 -12.68
C LEU A 73 7.90 -2.64 -13.88
N PHE A 74 8.07 -1.71 -14.82
CA PHE A 74 8.97 -1.86 -15.96
C PHE A 74 10.41 -2.05 -15.50
N GLU A 75 10.92 -1.16 -14.64
CA GLU A 75 12.28 -1.24 -14.09
C GLU A 75 12.51 -2.51 -13.25
N ALA A 76 11.47 -3.04 -12.60
CA ALA A 76 11.60 -4.24 -11.80
C ALA A 76 11.71 -5.54 -12.60
N LEU A 77 11.25 -5.54 -13.86
CA LEU A 77 11.12 -6.73 -14.71
C LEU A 77 12.09 -6.77 -15.90
N HIS A 78 12.80 -5.66 -16.17
CA HIS A 78 13.87 -5.59 -17.17
C HIS A 78 15.24 -5.70 -16.49
#